data_AF-A0A395MKL1-F1
#
_entry.id   AF-A0A395MKL1-F1
#
_cell.length_a   1.000
_cell.length_b   1.000
_cell.length_c   1.000
_cell.angle_alpha   90.00
_cell.angle_beta   90.00
_cell.angle_gamma   90.00
#
_symmetry.space_group_name_H-M   'P 1'
#
loop_
_entity.id
_entity.type
_entity.pdbx_description
1 polymer ?
#
loop_
_entity_poly.entity_id
_entity_poly.type
_entity_poly.pdbx_seq_one_letter_code
_entity_poly.pdbx_strand_id
1 'polypeptide(L)'
;MVHHRKHKTPVSQPQVVSVATNPAIEEVMFECCMPTEHPAIQRITKPLPFSSSISENLAWAVAFIDRAGHLTEDYELLEKRLHAAIDTIGNDAIEMTLLRRQLHDQSHKVAQLESTVSGYVKTQQELEQRLSNTRATAIRAERDLASKLRITERALQQSKAAEGRLKSKLDKTLLEEHERWQREAEHDREDHVSLDAAHDALEKAIQEKAALQEELDTKSQQLTATKHELSVAQESIVSCKANCGEKDSQINALTQQLATANRTNTEISASLDSITAQLTSKNQEVADLTQSLNQANSSLTTANQTIVQKDSTIATLEASLAGVQEERDQKLKLLEDLQQSTQATQKALQDKIDELSTHDLEDHQRMDAANEAKRLSDESMRDLQAKVDAANAHDADVQKRLQVEEEAKRAAEAELERVKLQLEEANKPKLANTVVNSFESDSDNYVSRYGDKDQYYHFLVILEEARPNIVTYKYFEALDKGVACTIGAQGPNSAQQWSYNEPKALPGVQVVIDTGSGSVTESTFPVPK
;
A
#
# COMPACT_ATOMS: atom_id res chain seq x y z
N MET A 1 -32.14 -24.41 116.02
CA MET A 1 -32.88 -23.51 116.94
C MET A 1 -34.33 -24.02 116.99
N VAL A 2 -34.93 -24.37 118.13
CA VAL A 2 -35.26 -23.55 119.33
C VAL A 2 -36.35 -22.53 118.96
N HIS A 3 -37.59 -22.54 119.51
CA HIS A 3 -38.21 -23.29 120.64
C HIS A 3 -39.37 -24.21 120.15
N HIS A 4 -39.99 -25.16 120.87
CA HIS A 4 -40.16 -25.49 122.30
C HIS A 4 -41.21 -24.70 123.12
N ARG A 5 -42.49 -25.13 123.09
CA ARG A 5 -43.31 -25.24 124.32
C ARG A 5 -44.49 -26.23 124.18
N LYS A 6 -44.54 -27.21 125.08
CA LYS A 6 -45.72 -28.02 125.42
C LYS A 6 -46.07 -27.72 126.88
N HIS A 7 -47.34 -27.50 127.23
CA HIS A 7 -47.94 -27.86 128.52
C HIS A 7 -49.46 -27.98 128.29
N LYS A 8 -50.23 -28.96 128.77
CA LYS A 8 -50.24 -29.88 129.94
C LYS A 8 -51.46 -29.50 130.80
N THR A 9 -52.51 -30.31 130.69
CA THR A 9 -53.71 -30.28 131.56
C THR A 9 -53.36 -30.53 133.02
N PRO A 10 -54.18 -30.01 133.95
CA PRO A 10 -54.49 -30.67 135.21
C PRO A 10 -55.90 -31.29 135.17
N VAL A 11 -56.11 -32.34 135.95
CA VAL A 11 -57.41 -32.99 136.22
C VAL A 11 -57.71 -32.82 137.71
N SER A 12 -58.91 -32.36 138.06
CA SER A 12 -59.58 -32.53 139.35
C SER A 12 -60.97 -31.89 139.31
N GLN A 13 -61.98 -32.33 140.05
CA GLN A 13 -62.30 -33.66 140.61
C GLN A 13 -63.82 -33.64 140.94
N PRO A 14 -64.57 -34.75 140.89
CA PRO A 14 -66.00 -34.74 141.18
C PRO A 14 -66.27 -34.73 142.69
N GLN A 15 -67.20 -33.88 143.15
CA GLN A 15 -67.63 -33.85 144.55
C GLN A 15 -69.04 -34.40 144.70
N VAL A 16 -69.10 -35.67 145.13
CA VAL A 16 -70.27 -36.32 145.75
C VAL A 16 -70.20 -36.04 147.28
N VAL A 17 -71.20 -36.49 148.07
CA VAL A 17 -71.41 -36.30 149.53
C VAL A 17 -72.33 -35.09 149.84
N SER A 18 -73.43 -35.21 150.60
CA SER A 18 -74.12 -36.40 151.16
C SER A 18 -75.56 -36.10 151.59
N VAL A 19 -76.37 -37.15 151.78
CA VAL A 19 -77.69 -37.10 152.44
C VAL A 19 -77.52 -37.13 153.97
N ALA A 20 -78.33 -36.33 154.68
CA ALA A 20 -78.70 -36.51 156.09
C ALA A 20 -80.09 -35.86 156.29
N THR A 21 -81.19 -36.60 156.53
CA THR A 21 -81.66 -37.14 157.83
C THR A 21 -81.60 -36.17 159.01
N ASN A 22 -82.72 -35.49 159.28
CA ASN A 22 -83.34 -35.46 160.61
C ASN A 22 -84.78 -34.87 160.54
N PRO A 23 -85.82 -35.59 160.99
CA PRO A 23 -87.10 -35.00 161.36
C PRO A 23 -87.09 -34.58 162.84
N ALA A 24 -87.75 -33.46 163.16
CA ALA A 24 -88.12 -33.13 164.54
C ALA A 24 -89.65 -33.23 164.64
N ILE A 25 -90.13 -34.18 165.44
CA ILE A 25 -91.54 -34.34 165.80
C ILE A 25 -91.63 -34.00 167.28
N GLU A 26 -92.44 -33.01 167.65
CA GLU A 26 -92.82 -32.79 169.04
C GLU A 26 -93.97 -33.73 169.41
N GLU A 27 -93.69 -34.66 170.32
CA GLU A 27 -94.63 -35.67 170.80
C GLU A 27 -95.29 -35.19 172.10
N VAL A 28 -96.56 -34.77 172.02
CA VAL A 28 -97.35 -34.36 173.18
C VAL A 28 -98.17 -35.55 173.69
N MET A 29 -97.69 -36.21 174.75
CA MET A 29 -98.46 -37.27 175.41
C MET A 29 -99.61 -36.69 176.24
N PHE A 30 -100.76 -37.37 176.22
CA PHE A 30 -101.83 -37.20 177.19
C PHE A 30 -101.82 -38.37 178.18
N GLU A 31 -101.58 -38.10 179.46
CA GLU A 31 -101.68 -39.09 180.54
C GLU A 31 -103.10 -39.07 181.14
N CYS A 32 -103.72 -40.25 181.30
CA CYS A 32 -105.13 -40.37 181.68
C CYS A 32 -105.28 -41.23 182.94
N CYS A 33 -105.74 -40.61 184.03
CA CYS A 33 -105.93 -41.28 185.33
C CYS A 33 -107.41 -41.55 185.62
N MET A 34 -107.70 -42.76 186.10
CA MET A 34 -109.04 -43.25 186.44
C MET A 34 -109.47 -42.87 187.89
N PRO A 35 -110.77 -42.86 188.21
CA PRO A 35 -111.29 -42.36 189.50
C PRO A 35 -111.13 -43.34 190.68
N THR A 36 -111.22 -42.81 191.91
CA THR A 36 -111.07 -43.56 193.17
C THR A 36 -112.34 -43.54 194.04
N GLU A 37 -112.52 -44.59 194.86
CA GLU A 37 -113.83 -45.02 195.39
C GLU A 37 -114.10 -44.60 196.85
N HIS A 38 -114.32 -43.32 197.18
CA HIS A 38 -114.56 -42.89 198.58
C HIS A 38 -115.80 -41.98 198.77
N PRO A 39 -116.81 -42.38 199.58
CA PRO A 39 -118.00 -41.58 199.87
C PRO A 39 -117.81 -40.62 201.08
N ALA A 40 -118.29 -39.38 200.95
CA ALA A 40 -117.89 -38.27 201.82
C ALA A 40 -118.91 -37.83 202.90
N ILE A 41 -119.80 -38.71 203.41
CA ILE A 41 -120.72 -38.38 204.52
C ILE A 41 -120.73 -39.49 205.57
N GLN A 42 -120.35 -39.17 206.81
CA GLN A 42 -120.49 -40.05 207.97
C GLN A 42 -121.82 -39.81 208.70
N ARG A 43 -122.48 -40.88 209.15
CA ARG A 43 -123.63 -40.81 210.08
C ARG A 43 -123.20 -41.23 211.49
N ILE A 44 -123.56 -40.43 212.49
CA ILE A 44 -123.37 -40.80 213.90
C ILE A 44 -124.57 -41.66 214.36
N THR A 45 -124.29 -42.77 215.03
CA THR A 45 -125.23 -43.88 215.26
C THR A 45 -125.43 -44.24 216.74
N LYS A 46 -125.10 -43.34 217.68
CA LYS A 46 -125.23 -43.59 219.13
C LYS A 46 -126.42 -42.84 219.73
N PRO A 47 -127.29 -43.49 220.53
CA PRO A 47 -128.43 -42.84 221.17
C PRO A 47 -127.99 -41.90 222.31
N LEU A 48 -128.76 -40.84 222.52
CA LEU A 48 -128.55 -39.87 223.60
C LEU A 48 -128.96 -40.46 224.96
N PRO A 49 -128.23 -40.17 226.05
CA PRO A 49 -128.63 -40.55 227.39
C PRO A 49 -129.73 -39.59 227.90
N PHE A 50 -130.94 -40.10 228.10
CA PHE A 50 -131.95 -39.38 228.87
C PHE A 50 -131.57 -39.39 230.35
N SER A 51 -131.30 -38.23 230.93
CA SER A 51 -131.17 -38.10 232.38
C SER A 51 -132.55 -38.00 233.05
N SER A 52 -132.63 -38.41 234.31
CA SER A 52 -133.87 -38.44 235.09
C SER A 52 -134.29 -37.06 235.64
N SER A 53 -133.82 -35.95 235.05
CA SER A 53 -134.09 -34.59 235.49
C SER A 53 -134.66 -33.73 234.35
N ILE A 54 -135.83 -33.12 234.58
CA ILE A 54 -136.48 -32.21 233.62
C ILE A 54 -135.60 -30.98 233.33
N SER A 55 -134.81 -30.52 234.29
CA SER A 55 -133.94 -29.35 234.13
C SER A 55 -132.81 -29.56 233.12
N GLU A 56 -132.27 -30.79 232.98
CA GLU A 56 -131.24 -31.08 231.97
C GLU A 56 -131.84 -31.18 230.56
N ASN A 57 -133.01 -31.78 230.41
CA ASN A 57 -133.69 -31.86 229.11
C ASN A 57 -134.00 -30.46 228.54
N LEU A 58 -134.29 -29.48 229.40
CA LEU A 58 -134.43 -28.08 229.01
C LEU A 58 -133.10 -27.43 228.57
N ALA A 59 -131.98 -27.75 229.21
CA ALA A 59 -130.66 -27.25 228.80
C ALA A 59 -130.24 -27.79 227.42
N TRP A 60 -130.48 -29.07 227.14
CA TRP A 60 -130.22 -29.67 225.83
C TRP A 60 -131.12 -29.09 224.72
N ALA A 61 -132.36 -28.72 225.02
CA ALA A 61 -133.25 -28.07 224.05
C ALA A 61 -132.74 -26.68 223.63
N VAL A 62 -132.25 -25.87 224.57
CA VAL A 62 -131.69 -24.53 224.27
C VAL A 62 -130.43 -24.64 223.40
N ALA A 63 -129.52 -25.56 223.73
CA ALA A 63 -128.29 -25.78 222.97
C ALA A 63 -128.54 -26.28 221.52
N PHE A 64 -129.68 -26.92 221.26
CA PHE A 64 -130.07 -27.35 219.92
C PHE A 64 -130.58 -26.18 219.07
N ILE A 65 -131.30 -25.23 219.67
CA ILE A 65 -131.86 -24.06 218.97
C ILE A 65 -130.76 -23.08 218.53
N ASP A 66 -129.80 -22.76 219.42
CA ASP A 66 -128.64 -21.92 219.07
C ASP A 66 -127.84 -22.51 217.89
N ARG A 67 -127.68 -23.84 217.85
CA ARG A 67 -126.93 -24.51 216.79
C ARG A 67 -127.72 -24.66 215.48
N ALA A 68 -129.05 -24.52 215.51
CA ALA A 68 -129.86 -24.48 214.29
C ALA A 68 -129.72 -23.15 213.54
N GLY A 69 -129.62 -22.01 214.26
CA GLY A 69 -129.49 -20.69 213.65
C GLY A 69 -128.24 -20.55 212.76
N HIS A 70 -127.10 -21.05 213.23
CA HIS A 70 -125.82 -20.95 212.53
C HIS A 70 -125.72 -21.72 211.21
N LEU A 71 -126.65 -22.64 210.90
CA LEU A 71 -126.64 -23.41 209.65
C LEU A 71 -127.29 -22.67 208.46
N THR A 72 -127.84 -21.47 208.70
CA THR A 72 -128.64 -20.74 207.69
C THR A 72 -127.80 -19.84 206.78
N GLU A 73 -126.67 -19.30 207.24
CA GLU A 73 -125.86 -18.33 206.48
C GLU A 73 -124.96 -18.97 205.41
N ASP A 74 -124.43 -20.18 205.65
CA ASP A 74 -123.48 -20.85 204.74
C ASP A 74 -124.11 -21.27 203.40
N TYR A 75 -125.44 -21.45 203.33
CA TYR A 75 -126.10 -21.96 202.13
C TYR A 75 -126.18 -20.95 200.97
N GLU A 76 -126.41 -19.66 201.25
CA GLU A 76 -126.48 -18.62 200.21
C GLU A 76 -125.15 -18.43 199.46
N LEU A 77 -124.02 -18.66 200.13
CA LEU A 77 -122.70 -18.46 199.55
C LEU A 77 -122.35 -19.58 198.55
N LEU A 78 -122.88 -20.78 198.76
CA LEU A 78 -122.64 -21.94 197.90
C LEU A 78 -123.41 -21.84 196.57
N GLU A 79 -124.67 -21.43 196.61
CA GLU A 79 -125.52 -21.32 195.41
C GLU A 79 -124.99 -20.30 194.39
N LYS A 80 -124.46 -19.17 194.88
CA LYS A 80 -123.83 -18.13 194.05
C LYS A 80 -122.54 -18.62 193.36
N ARG A 81 -121.77 -19.53 194.00
CA ARG A 81 -120.58 -20.14 193.40
C ARG A 81 -120.91 -21.22 192.37
N LEU A 82 -122.02 -21.93 192.54
CA LEU A 82 -122.43 -22.98 191.60
C LEU A 82 -122.83 -22.41 190.23
N HIS A 83 -123.58 -21.31 190.20
CA HIS A 83 -124.00 -20.67 188.94
C HIS A 83 -122.79 -20.18 188.11
N ALA A 84 -121.82 -19.52 188.74
CA ALA A 84 -120.62 -19.03 188.04
C ALA A 84 -119.74 -20.14 187.40
N ALA A 85 -119.80 -21.37 187.94
CA ALA A 85 -119.11 -22.53 187.37
C ALA A 85 -119.83 -23.11 186.12
N ILE A 86 -121.15 -22.96 186.03
CA ILE A 86 -121.94 -23.46 184.90
C ILE A 86 -121.69 -22.58 183.66
N ASP A 87 -121.68 -21.26 183.82
CA ASP A 87 -121.45 -20.31 182.72
C ASP A 87 -120.04 -20.41 182.12
N THR A 88 -119.03 -20.76 182.92
CA THR A 88 -117.66 -20.97 182.40
C THR A 88 -117.58 -22.25 181.55
N ILE A 89 -118.07 -23.38 182.06
CA ILE A 89 -118.10 -24.67 181.34
C ILE A 89 -118.89 -24.58 180.02
N GLY A 90 -119.94 -23.75 179.97
CA GLY A 90 -120.72 -23.52 178.76
C GLY A 90 -119.94 -22.85 177.61
N ASN A 91 -118.98 -21.97 177.92
CA ASN A 91 -118.21 -21.24 176.91
C ASN A 91 -117.09 -22.10 176.30
N ASP A 92 -116.31 -22.80 177.13
CA ASP A 92 -115.18 -23.64 176.69
C ASP A 92 -115.62 -24.72 175.66
N ALA A 93 -116.83 -25.25 175.83
CA ALA A 93 -117.42 -26.25 174.93
C ALA A 93 -117.69 -25.70 173.51
N ILE A 94 -118.01 -24.41 173.39
CA ILE A 94 -118.25 -23.74 172.10
C ILE A 94 -116.92 -23.54 171.36
N GLU A 95 -115.89 -23.07 172.07
CA GLU A 95 -114.57 -22.81 171.48
C GLU A 95 -113.88 -24.09 170.99
N MET A 96 -113.95 -25.17 171.80
CA MET A 96 -113.50 -26.51 171.40
C MET A 96 -114.22 -27.08 170.17
N THR A 97 -115.48 -26.68 169.93
CA THR A 97 -116.22 -27.08 168.74
C THR A 97 -115.75 -26.33 167.50
N LEU A 98 -115.35 -25.06 167.65
CA LEU A 98 -114.79 -24.24 166.57
C LEU A 98 -113.43 -24.78 166.10
N LEU A 99 -112.52 -25.05 167.05
CA LEU A 99 -111.16 -25.55 166.79
C LEU A 99 -111.15 -26.88 166.02
N ARG A 100 -112.05 -27.82 166.37
CA ARG A 100 -112.20 -29.10 165.66
C ARG A 100 -112.54 -28.93 164.19
N ARG A 101 -113.34 -27.93 163.83
CA ARG A 101 -113.69 -27.63 162.43
C ARG A 101 -112.49 -27.10 161.65
N GLN A 102 -111.76 -26.16 162.25
CA GLN A 102 -110.58 -25.55 161.67
C GLN A 102 -109.45 -26.57 161.40
N LEU A 103 -109.29 -27.56 162.29
CA LEU A 103 -108.37 -28.69 162.09
C LEU A 103 -108.74 -29.56 160.88
N HIS A 104 -110.04 -29.80 160.66
CA HIS A 104 -110.53 -30.64 159.58
C HIS A 104 -110.31 -29.99 158.20
N ASP A 105 -110.57 -28.67 158.09
CA ASP A 105 -110.32 -27.90 156.88
C ASP A 105 -108.83 -27.84 156.52
N GLN A 106 -107.93 -27.76 157.50
CA GLN A 106 -106.49 -27.86 157.26
C GLN A 106 -106.07 -29.25 156.76
N SER A 107 -106.60 -30.32 157.37
CA SER A 107 -106.28 -31.71 156.98
C SER A 107 -106.65 -32.02 155.51
N HIS A 108 -107.82 -31.56 155.06
CA HIS A 108 -108.20 -31.63 153.65
C HIS A 108 -107.23 -30.88 152.72
N LYS A 109 -106.72 -29.73 153.17
CA LYS A 109 -105.78 -28.89 152.40
C LYS A 109 -104.40 -29.53 152.26
N VAL A 110 -103.94 -30.26 153.28
CA VAL A 110 -102.70 -31.07 153.22
C VAL A 110 -102.83 -32.17 152.16
N ALA A 111 -103.87 -33.00 152.22
CA ALA A 111 -104.07 -34.09 151.26
C ALA A 111 -104.16 -33.59 149.79
N GLN A 112 -104.72 -32.41 149.57
CA GLN A 112 -104.78 -31.78 148.24
C GLN A 112 -103.39 -31.32 147.74
N LEU A 113 -102.54 -30.82 148.64
CA LEU A 113 -101.15 -30.48 148.33
C LEU A 113 -100.29 -31.73 148.06
N GLU A 114 -100.44 -32.80 148.84
CA GLU A 114 -99.70 -34.07 148.64
C GLU A 114 -99.99 -34.69 147.26
N SER A 115 -101.27 -34.73 146.87
CA SER A 115 -101.69 -35.14 145.52
C SER A 115 -100.99 -34.32 144.43
N THR A 116 -100.97 -32.98 144.60
CA THR A 116 -100.33 -32.04 143.68
C THR A 116 -98.81 -32.26 143.59
N VAL A 117 -98.13 -32.46 144.72
CA VAL A 117 -96.69 -32.76 144.79
C VAL A 117 -96.37 -34.08 144.09
N SER A 118 -97.21 -35.11 144.24
CA SER A 118 -97.01 -36.39 143.53
C SER A 118 -97.07 -36.24 142.00
N GLY A 119 -97.89 -35.32 141.49
CA GLY A 119 -97.95 -34.94 140.07
C GLY A 119 -96.68 -34.20 139.60
N TYR A 120 -96.14 -33.31 140.43
CA TYR A 120 -94.86 -32.65 140.15
C TYR A 120 -93.68 -33.63 140.14
N VAL A 121 -93.62 -34.60 141.06
CA VAL A 121 -92.57 -35.62 141.06
C VAL A 121 -92.59 -36.47 139.78
N LYS A 122 -93.76 -36.91 139.31
CA LYS A 122 -93.87 -37.65 138.04
C LYS A 122 -93.43 -36.82 136.84
N THR A 123 -93.89 -35.57 136.73
CA THR A 123 -93.54 -34.70 135.60
C THR A 123 -92.06 -34.30 135.60
N GLN A 124 -91.44 -34.13 136.77
CA GLN A 124 -89.98 -33.99 136.89
C GLN A 124 -89.25 -35.24 136.39
N GLN A 125 -89.68 -36.44 136.82
CA GLN A 125 -89.04 -37.70 136.43
C GLN A 125 -89.13 -37.96 134.91
N GLU A 126 -90.26 -37.64 134.28
CA GLU A 126 -90.40 -37.66 132.82
C GLU A 126 -89.49 -36.64 132.12
N LEU A 127 -89.36 -35.42 132.66
CA LEU A 127 -88.47 -34.39 132.12
C LEU A 127 -86.99 -34.80 132.24
N GLU A 128 -86.57 -35.37 133.36
CA GLU A 128 -85.21 -35.90 133.55
C GLU A 128 -84.91 -37.05 132.58
N GLN A 129 -85.87 -37.96 132.36
CA GLN A 129 -85.70 -39.04 131.38
C GLN A 129 -85.63 -38.51 129.94
N ARG A 130 -86.45 -37.50 129.58
CA ARG A 130 -86.35 -36.80 128.29
C ARG A 130 -85.01 -36.09 128.12
N LEU A 131 -84.52 -35.40 129.14
CA LEU A 131 -83.21 -34.72 129.14
C LEU A 131 -82.04 -35.71 129.05
N SER A 132 -82.14 -36.88 129.69
CA SER A 132 -81.16 -37.96 129.56
C SER A 132 -81.13 -38.49 128.12
N ASN A 133 -82.30 -38.75 127.52
CA ASN A 133 -82.42 -39.21 126.15
C ASN A 133 -81.90 -38.19 125.13
N THR A 134 -82.21 -36.89 125.27
CA THR A 134 -81.70 -35.84 124.36
C THR A 134 -80.21 -35.60 124.51
N ARG A 135 -79.65 -35.69 125.72
CA ARG A 135 -78.18 -35.71 125.93
C ARG A 135 -77.54 -36.92 125.24
N ALA A 136 -78.15 -38.10 125.35
CA ALA A 136 -77.64 -39.34 124.75
C ALA A 136 -77.77 -39.39 123.20
N THR A 137 -78.66 -38.62 122.58
CA THR A 137 -78.69 -38.43 121.12
C THR A 137 -77.75 -37.31 120.68
N ALA A 138 -77.67 -36.20 121.42
CA ALA A 138 -76.73 -35.10 121.14
C ALA A 138 -75.27 -35.57 121.14
N ILE A 139 -74.84 -36.34 122.15
CA ILE A 139 -73.47 -36.89 122.25
C ILE A 139 -73.18 -37.88 121.10
N ARG A 140 -74.20 -38.57 120.57
CA ARG A 140 -74.04 -39.44 119.38
C ARG A 140 -73.88 -38.60 118.11
N ALA A 141 -74.74 -37.61 117.91
CA ALA A 141 -74.65 -36.68 116.78
C ALA A 141 -73.32 -35.90 116.77
N GLU A 142 -72.84 -35.45 117.94
CA GLU A 142 -71.54 -34.79 118.11
C GLU A 142 -70.38 -35.70 117.69
N ARG A 143 -70.38 -36.98 118.12
CA ARG A 143 -69.35 -37.96 117.71
C ARG A 143 -69.40 -38.27 116.22
N ASP A 144 -70.58 -38.40 115.64
CA ASP A 144 -70.74 -38.63 114.20
C ASP A 144 -70.29 -37.42 113.37
N LEU A 145 -70.60 -36.20 113.82
CA LEU A 145 -70.13 -34.96 113.20
C LEU A 145 -68.62 -34.79 113.34
N ALA A 146 -68.04 -35.06 114.52
CA ALA A 146 -66.58 -35.04 114.72
C ALA A 146 -65.85 -36.12 113.90
N SER A 147 -66.47 -37.28 113.70
CA SER A 147 -65.96 -38.35 112.83
C SER A 147 -65.98 -37.91 111.36
N LYS A 148 -67.13 -37.40 110.88
CA LYS A 148 -67.29 -36.86 109.52
C LYS A 148 -66.32 -35.70 109.25
N LEU A 149 -66.16 -34.78 110.20
CA LEU A 149 -65.24 -33.65 110.12
C LEU A 149 -63.78 -34.10 110.01
N ARG A 150 -63.35 -35.09 110.80
CA ARG A 150 -62.01 -35.69 110.66
C ARG A 150 -61.80 -36.39 109.31
N ILE A 151 -62.85 -36.96 108.71
CA ILE A 151 -62.79 -37.58 107.38
C ILE A 151 -62.67 -36.49 106.30
N THR A 152 -63.46 -35.41 106.37
CA THR A 152 -63.38 -34.31 105.40
C THR A 152 -62.10 -33.49 105.54
N GLU A 153 -61.57 -33.29 106.75
CA GLU A 153 -60.25 -32.69 106.99
C GLU A 153 -59.13 -33.51 106.33
N ARG A 154 -59.15 -34.83 106.49
CA ARG A 154 -58.17 -35.73 105.84
C ARG A 154 -58.30 -35.68 104.32
N ALA A 155 -59.52 -35.72 103.78
CA ALA A 155 -59.77 -35.61 102.35
C ALA A 155 -59.30 -34.24 101.80
N LEU A 156 -59.50 -33.15 102.54
CA LEU A 156 -59.03 -31.81 102.18
C LEU A 156 -57.50 -31.71 102.23
N GLN A 157 -56.84 -32.31 103.23
CA GLN A 157 -55.38 -32.38 103.30
C GLN A 157 -54.80 -33.22 102.15
N GLN A 158 -55.42 -34.36 101.82
CA GLN A 158 -55.03 -35.20 100.68
C GLN A 158 -55.24 -34.47 99.35
N SER A 159 -56.36 -33.75 99.20
CA SER A 159 -56.64 -32.91 98.03
C SER A 159 -55.58 -31.82 97.87
N LYS A 160 -55.28 -31.03 98.91
CA LYS A 160 -54.23 -30.01 98.89
C LYS A 160 -52.82 -30.58 98.61
N ALA A 161 -52.54 -31.80 99.10
CA ALA A 161 -51.29 -32.49 98.79
C ALA A 161 -51.24 -33.00 97.33
N ALA A 162 -52.38 -33.40 96.75
CA ALA A 162 -52.49 -33.75 95.34
C ALA A 162 -52.39 -32.50 94.44
N GLU A 163 -53.07 -31.42 94.80
CA GLU A 163 -53.00 -30.09 94.18
C GLU A 163 -51.55 -29.58 94.15
N GLY A 164 -50.84 -29.60 95.29
CA GLY A 164 -49.43 -29.21 95.35
C GLY A 164 -48.51 -30.08 94.47
N ARG A 165 -48.78 -31.39 94.36
CA ARG A 165 -48.05 -32.29 93.45
C ARG A 165 -48.38 -32.03 91.98
N LEU A 166 -49.64 -31.76 91.65
CA LEU A 166 -50.09 -31.43 90.29
C LEU A 166 -49.54 -30.07 89.85
N LYS A 167 -49.57 -29.06 90.74
CA LYS A 167 -48.91 -27.78 90.50
C LYS A 167 -47.41 -27.94 90.31
N SER A 168 -46.70 -28.64 91.20
CA SER A 168 -45.26 -28.88 91.03
C SER A 168 -44.91 -29.64 89.74
N LYS A 169 -45.79 -30.53 89.26
CA LYS A 169 -45.66 -31.14 87.94
C LYS A 169 -45.91 -30.15 86.80
N LEU A 170 -46.97 -29.34 86.89
CA LEU A 170 -47.33 -28.35 85.88
C LEU A 170 -46.25 -27.28 85.73
N ASP A 171 -45.82 -26.68 86.85
CA ASP A 171 -44.73 -25.71 86.93
C ASP A 171 -43.44 -26.29 86.32
N LYS A 172 -43.14 -27.58 86.61
CA LYS A 172 -42.02 -28.28 85.98
C LYS A 172 -42.21 -28.47 84.46
N THR A 173 -43.36 -28.93 83.98
CA THR A 173 -43.58 -29.13 82.54
C THR A 173 -43.60 -27.81 81.77
N LEU A 174 -44.10 -26.72 82.37
CA LEU A 174 -44.04 -25.39 81.77
C LEU A 174 -42.59 -24.90 81.65
N LEU A 175 -41.72 -25.22 82.61
CA LEU A 175 -40.29 -24.94 82.51
C LEU A 175 -39.62 -25.80 81.43
N GLU A 176 -39.87 -27.12 81.40
CA GLU A 176 -39.30 -28.02 80.38
C GLU A 176 -39.74 -27.66 78.95
N GLU A 177 -40.99 -27.23 78.75
CA GLU A 177 -41.46 -26.72 77.45
C GLU A 177 -40.92 -25.31 77.13
N HIS A 178 -40.72 -24.44 78.12
CA HIS A 178 -40.07 -23.13 77.88
C HIS A 178 -38.59 -23.30 77.51
N GLU A 179 -37.87 -24.21 78.18
CA GLU A 179 -36.49 -24.59 77.84
C GLU A 179 -36.39 -25.31 76.49
N ARG A 180 -37.45 -25.99 76.02
CA ARG A 180 -37.55 -26.51 74.64
C ARG A 180 -37.69 -25.36 73.67
N TRP A 181 -38.70 -24.50 73.86
CA TRP A 181 -38.98 -23.37 72.97
C TRP A 181 -37.79 -22.40 72.86
N GLN A 182 -37.06 -22.15 73.96
CA GLN A 182 -35.83 -21.35 73.92
C GLN A 182 -34.73 -22.01 73.07
N ARG A 183 -34.55 -23.33 73.14
CA ARG A 183 -33.55 -24.05 72.32
C ARG A 183 -33.98 -24.19 70.86
N GLU A 184 -35.27 -24.33 70.61
CA GLU A 184 -35.84 -24.36 69.26
C GLU A 184 -35.67 -22.98 68.59
N ALA A 185 -36.04 -21.90 69.26
CA ALA A 185 -35.83 -20.53 68.77
C ALA A 185 -34.34 -20.14 68.64
N GLU A 186 -33.45 -20.69 69.47
CA GLU A 186 -32.00 -20.48 69.32
C GLU A 186 -31.44 -21.28 68.12
N HIS A 187 -31.90 -22.52 67.89
CA HIS A 187 -31.53 -23.26 66.69
C HIS A 187 -32.10 -22.63 65.41
N ASP A 188 -33.36 -22.16 65.41
CA ASP A 188 -33.91 -21.37 64.30
C ASP A 188 -33.02 -20.14 64.01
N ARG A 189 -32.54 -19.46 65.06
CA ARG A 189 -31.63 -18.31 64.94
C ARG A 189 -30.23 -18.71 64.45
N GLU A 190 -29.71 -19.86 64.82
CA GLU A 190 -28.44 -20.41 64.31
C GLU A 190 -28.55 -20.81 62.84
N ASP A 191 -29.63 -21.51 62.46
CA ASP A 191 -29.92 -21.92 61.08
C ASP A 191 -30.17 -20.71 60.17
N HIS A 192 -30.89 -19.68 60.64
CA HIS A 192 -31.05 -18.42 59.91
C HIS A 192 -29.69 -17.73 59.68
N VAL A 193 -28.84 -17.60 60.70
CA VAL A 193 -27.50 -17.01 60.54
C VAL A 193 -26.60 -17.85 59.61
N SER A 194 -26.71 -19.17 59.65
CA SER A 194 -26.01 -20.10 58.76
C SER A 194 -26.47 -19.97 57.31
N LEU A 195 -27.78 -19.81 57.10
CA LEU A 195 -28.42 -19.62 55.80
C LEU A 195 -28.12 -18.25 55.18
N ASP A 196 -28.11 -17.18 55.98
CA ASP A 196 -27.69 -15.85 55.53
C ASP A 196 -26.20 -15.85 55.14
N ALA A 197 -25.33 -16.45 55.96
CA ALA A 197 -23.91 -16.61 55.62
C ALA A 197 -23.67 -17.47 54.37
N ALA A 198 -24.52 -18.47 54.11
CA ALA A 198 -24.50 -19.27 52.89
C ALA A 198 -24.98 -18.47 51.66
N HIS A 199 -25.98 -17.58 51.82
CA HIS A 199 -26.41 -16.66 50.78
C HIS A 199 -25.33 -15.63 50.45
N ASP A 200 -24.71 -14.99 51.44
CA ASP A 200 -23.59 -14.05 51.24
C ASP A 200 -22.41 -14.72 50.50
N ALA A 201 -22.09 -15.98 50.86
CA ALA A 201 -21.06 -16.76 50.17
C ALA A 201 -21.43 -17.10 48.72
N LEU A 202 -22.70 -17.40 48.44
CA LEU A 202 -23.21 -17.68 47.09
C LEU A 202 -23.26 -16.42 46.21
N GLU A 203 -23.76 -15.32 46.75
CA GLU A 203 -23.77 -13.98 46.13
C GLU A 203 -22.33 -13.58 45.73
N LYS A 204 -21.38 -13.70 46.66
CA LYS A 204 -19.96 -13.45 46.41
C LYS A 204 -19.38 -14.38 45.32
N ALA A 205 -19.70 -15.67 45.34
CA ALA A 205 -19.26 -16.62 44.31
C ALA A 205 -19.87 -16.32 42.92
N ILE A 206 -21.10 -15.80 42.86
CA ILE A 206 -21.73 -15.35 41.62
C ILE A 206 -21.04 -14.09 41.08
N GLN A 207 -20.69 -13.14 41.95
CA GLN A 207 -19.96 -11.93 41.58
C GLN A 207 -18.52 -12.25 41.10
N GLU A 208 -17.80 -13.14 41.80
CA GLU A 208 -16.47 -13.61 41.37
C GLU A 208 -16.53 -14.36 40.02
N LYS A 209 -17.55 -15.20 39.80
CA LYS A 209 -17.80 -15.85 38.51
C LYS A 209 -18.07 -14.83 37.40
N ALA A 210 -18.84 -13.78 37.67
CA ALA A 210 -19.15 -12.74 36.68
C ALA A 210 -17.87 -11.97 36.27
N ALA A 211 -17.03 -11.58 37.23
CA ALA A 211 -15.75 -10.92 36.97
C ALA A 211 -14.79 -11.81 36.16
N LEU A 212 -14.71 -13.11 36.48
CA LEU A 212 -13.90 -14.08 35.73
C LEU A 212 -14.43 -14.31 34.30
N GLN A 213 -15.74 -14.23 34.08
CA GLN A 213 -16.32 -14.28 32.73
C GLN A 213 -15.98 -13.02 31.93
N GLU A 214 -16.07 -11.82 32.52
CA GLU A 214 -15.68 -10.57 31.88
C GLU A 214 -14.19 -10.54 31.52
N GLU A 215 -13.32 -11.05 32.39
CA GLU A 215 -11.89 -11.23 32.06
C GLU A 215 -11.70 -12.25 30.93
N LEU A 216 -12.38 -13.41 30.96
CA LEU A 216 -12.28 -14.43 29.92
C LEU A 216 -12.74 -13.92 28.55
N ASP A 217 -13.83 -13.16 28.50
CA ASP A 217 -14.35 -12.55 27.28
C ASP A 217 -13.40 -11.45 26.76
N THR A 218 -12.85 -10.63 27.66
CA THR A 218 -11.82 -9.63 27.34
C THR A 218 -10.54 -10.29 26.79
N LYS A 219 -10.08 -11.39 27.39
CA LYS A 219 -8.91 -12.16 26.93
C LYS A 219 -9.17 -12.84 25.59
N SER A 220 -10.40 -13.31 25.36
CA SER A 220 -10.82 -13.89 24.09
C SER A 220 -10.84 -12.84 22.97
N GLN A 221 -11.29 -11.62 23.24
CA GLN A 221 -11.22 -10.49 22.31
C GLN A 221 -9.77 -10.04 22.03
N GLN A 222 -8.90 -10.01 23.05
CA GLN A 222 -7.46 -9.75 22.88
C GLN A 222 -6.79 -10.83 22.00
N LEU A 223 -7.20 -12.10 22.14
CA LEU A 223 -6.68 -13.20 21.33
C LEU A 223 -7.18 -13.16 19.87
N THR A 224 -8.42 -12.76 19.62
CA THR A 224 -8.91 -12.62 18.22
C THR A 224 -8.30 -11.41 17.52
N ALA A 225 -8.10 -10.28 18.23
CA ALA A 225 -7.42 -9.11 17.70
C ALA A 225 -5.96 -9.42 17.31
N THR A 226 -5.16 -9.95 18.25
CA THR A 226 -3.75 -10.30 17.99
C THR A 226 -3.59 -11.39 16.91
N LYS A 227 -4.54 -12.34 16.80
CA LYS A 227 -4.57 -13.30 15.70
C LYS A 227 -4.86 -12.66 14.34
N HIS A 228 -5.70 -11.63 14.29
CA HIS A 228 -5.95 -10.88 13.06
C HIS A 228 -4.73 -10.04 12.65
N GLU A 229 -4.12 -9.33 13.59
CA GLU A 229 -2.86 -8.58 13.39
C GLU A 229 -1.74 -9.48 12.85
N LEU A 230 -1.60 -10.69 13.39
CA LEU A 230 -0.65 -11.70 12.90
C LEU A 230 -0.93 -12.14 11.45
N SER A 231 -2.20 -12.26 11.04
CA SER A 231 -2.56 -12.56 9.64
C SER A 231 -2.15 -11.42 8.71
N VAL A 232 -2.49 -10.18 9.07
CA VAL A 232 -2.14 -8.98 8.28
C VAL A 232 -0.62 -8.81 8.17
N ALA A 233 0.12 -9.08 9.25
CA ALA A 233 1.58 -9.09 9.23
C ALA A 233 2.15 -10.21 8.32
N GLN A 234 1.58 -11.42 8.37
CA GLN A 234 1.98 -12.54 7.53
C GLN A 234 1.73 -12.28 6.04
N GLU A 235 0.57 -11.71 5.70
CA GLU A 235 0.22 -11.29 4.32
C GLU A 235 1.17 -10.18 3.83
N SER A 236 1.51 -9.21 4.70
CA SER A 236 2.48 -8.16 4.40
C SER A 236 3.89 -8.74 4.13
N ILE A 237 4.34 -9.72 4.92
CA ILE A 237 5.62 -10.41 4.71
C ILE A 237 5.63 -11.17 3.38
N VAL A 238 4.52 -11.84 3.01
CA VAL A 238 4.40 -12.52 1.71
C VAL A 238 4.48 -11.52 0.55
N SER A 239 3.79 -10.38 0.66
CA SER A 239 3.83 -9.29 -0.32
C SER A 239 5.25 -8.70 -0.48
N CYS A 240 5.92 -8.38 0.63
CA CYS A 240 7.31 -7.93 0.61
C CYS A 240 8.25 -8.97 -0.03
N LYS A 241 8.09 -10.26 0.28
CA LYS A 241 8.91 -11.33 -0.30
C LYS A 241 8.72 -11.47 -1.81
N ALA A 242 7.49 -11.29 -2.31
CA ALA A 242 7.21 -11.28 -3.75
C ALA A 242 7.90 -10.10 -4.45
N ASN A 243 7.78 -8.89 -3.89
CA ASN A 243 8.44 -7.68 -4.40
C ASN A 243 9.98 -7.84 -4.41
N CYS A 244 10.58 -8.39 -3.36
CA CYS A 244 12.02 -8.70 -3.34
C CYS A 244 12.42 -9.63 -4.50
N GLY A 245 11.67 -10.73 -4.73
CA GLY A 245 11.95 -11.65 -5.84
C GLY A 245 11.80 -11.01 -7.24
N GLU A 246 10.87 -10.06 -7.40
CA GLU A 246 10.74 -9.25 -8.61
C GLU A 246 11.96 -8.33 -8.79
N LYS A 247 12.44 -7.70 -7.71
CA LYS A 247 13.61 -6.81 -7.74
C LYS A 247 14.91 -7.57 -7.96
N ASP A 248 15.08 -8.76 -7.38
CA ASP A 248 16.19 -9.67 -7.69
C ASP A 248 16.17 -10.08 -9.18
N SER A 249 14.99 -10.37 -9.73
CA SER A 249 14.83 -10.66 -11.16
C SER A 249 15.19 -9.46 -12.04
N GLN A 250 14.80 -8.25 -11.64
CA GLN A 250 15.13 -6.99 -12.32
C GLN A 250 16.64 -6.69 -12.26
N ILE A 251 17.31 -6.91 -11.12
CA ILE A 251 18.76 -6.76 -10.95
C ILE A 251 19.53 -7.75 -11.84
N ASN A 252 19.09 -9.01 -11.89
CA ASN A 252 19.69 -10.03 -12.75
C ASN A 252 19.59 -9.65 -14.23
N ALA A 253 18.42 -9.17 -14.68
CA ALA A 253 18.22 -8.70 -16.06
C ALA A 253 19.13 -7.50 -16.41
N LEU A 254 19.21 -6.50 -15.54
CA LEU A 254 20.08 -5.33 -15.72
C LEU A 254 21.56 -5.72 -15.75
N THR A 255 21.97 -6.71 -14.95
CA THR A 255 23.34 -7.22 -14.91
C THR A 255 23.71 -7.95 -16.21
N GLN A 256 22.78 -8.73 -16.78
CA GLN A 256 22.97 -9.35 -18.11
C GLN A 256 23.01 -8.31 -19.24
N GLN A 257 22.19 -7.26 -19.17
CA GLN A 257 22.24 -6.14 -20.12
C GLN A 257 23.58 -5.41 -20.05
N LEU A 258 24.07 -5.07 -18.85
CA LEU A 258 25.37 -4.43 -18.66
C LEU A 258 26.54 -5.31 -19.14
N ALA A 259 26.51 -6.62 -18.85
CA ALA A 259 27.51 -7.56 -19.36
C ALA A 259 27.50 -7.68 -20.89
N THR A 260 26.33 -7.53 -21.53
CA THR A 260 26.19 -7.50 -22.99
C THR A 260 26.72 -6.20 -23.58
N ALA A 261 26.34 -5.05 -23.00
CA ALA A 261 26.83 -3.74 -23.40
C ALA A 261 28.36 -3.62 -23.28
N ASN A 262 28.96 -4.20 -22.24
CA ASN A 262 30.42 -4.21 -22.08
C ASN A 262 31.11 -5.05 -23.16
N ARG A 263 30.52 -6.17 -23.61
CA ARG A 263 31.04 -6.95 -24.74
C ARG A 263 30.98 -6.15 -26.04
N THR A 264 29.81 -5.60 -26.39
CA THR A 264 29.67 -4.82 -27.63
C THR A 264 30.54 -3.58 -27.63
N ASN A 265 30.76 -2.92 -26.48
CA ASN A 265 31.68 -1.80 -26.38
C ASN A 265 33.15 -2.24 -26.59
N THR A 266 33.54 -3.41 -26.09
CA THR A 266 34.88 -4.01 -26.33
C THR A 266 35.08 -4.37 -27.82
N GLU A 267 34.05 -4.93 -28.45
CA GLU A 267 34.03 -5.25 -29.89
C GLU A 267 34.12 -3.98 -30.75
N ILE A 268 33.42 -2.91 -30.37
CA ILE A 268 33.50 -1.59 -31.01
C ILE A 268 34.90 -0.98 -30.86
N SER A 269 35.51 -1.04 -29.67
CA SER A 269 36.90 -0.57 -29.48
C SER A 269 37.89 -1.31 -30.37
N ALA A 270 37.85 -2.65 -30.40
CA ALA A 270 38.74 -3.45 -31.25
C ALA A 270 38.53 -3.18 -32.76
N SER A 271 37.29 -2.91 -33.18
CA SER A 271 36.97 -2.48 -34.54
C SER A 271 37.54 -1.09 -34.85
N LEU A 272 37.42 -0.15 -33.91
CA LEU A 272 37.95 1.21 -34.03
C LEU A 272 39.48 1.21 -34.10
N ASP A 273 40.17 0.43 -33.26
CA ASP A 273 41.63 0.25 -33.31
C ASP A 273 42.08 -0.28 -34.68
N SER A 274 41.36 -1.27 -35.23
CA SER A 274 41.60 -1.83 -36.56
C SER A 274 41.42 -0.79 -37.68
N ILE A 275 40.37 0.03 -37.60
CA ILE A 275 40.12 1.12 -38.55
C ILE A 275 41.20 2.21 -38.43
N THR A 276 41.64 2.55 -37.21
CA THR A 276 42.73 3.51 -36.97
C THR A 276 44.07 3.02 -37.53
N ALA A 277 44.38 1.73 -37.39
CA ALA A 277 45.56 1.11 -38.00
C ALA A 277 45.49 1.15 -39.54
N GLN A 278 44.33 0.83 -40.14
CA GLN A 278 44.11 0.91 -41.58
C GLN A 278 44.25 2.34 -42.12
N LEU A 279 43.67 3.33 -41.42
CA LEU A 279 43.79 4.75 -41.76
C LEU A 279 45.24 5.23 -41.67
N THR A 280 45.98 4.81 -40.64
CA THR A 280 47.41 5.12 -40.48
C THR A 280 48.24 4.56 -41.64
N SER A 281 47.98 3.30 -42.03
CA SER A 281 48.62 2.66 -43.18
C SER A 281 48.32 3.40 -44.49
N LYS A 282 47.06 3.77 -44.73
CA LYS A 282 46.67 4.53 -45.93
C LYS A 282 47.22 5.96 -45.96
N ASN A 283 47.38 6.61 -44.81
CA ASN A 283 48.05 7.91 -44.74
C ASN A 283 49.56 7.80 -45.07
N GLN A 284 50.23 6.71 -44.67
CA GLN A 284 51.61 6.45 -45.08
C GLN A 284 51.72 6.20 -46.59
N GLU A 285 50.84 5.36 -47.15
CA GLU A 285 50.77 5.08 -48.60
C GLU A 285 50.56 6.38 -49.42
N VAL A 286 49.71 7.30 -48.94
CA VAL A 286 49.53 8.63 -49.55
C VAL A 286 50.78 9.50 -49.44
N ALA A 287 51.53 9.45 -48.33
CA ALA A 287 52.79 10.18 -48.17
C ALA A 287 53.87 9.64 -49.12
N ASP A 288 54.01 8.31 -49.23
CA ASP A 288 54.98 7.63 -50.09
C ASP A 288 54.68 7.91 -51.59
N LEU A 289 53.40 7.89 -51.98
CA LEU A 289 52.95 8.28 -53.31
C LEU A 289 53.21 9.77 -53.60
N THR A 290 52.99 10.65 -52.62
CA THR A 290 53.28 12.10 -52.74
C THR A 290 54.78 12.36 -52.91
N GLN A 291 55.63 11.66 -52.16
CA GLN A 291 57.09 11.72 -52.34
C GLN A 291 57.50 11.22 -53.73
N SER A 292 56.93 10.10 -54.19
CA SER A 292 57.20 9.52 -55.50
C SER A 292 56.80 10.47 -56.65
N LEU A 293 55.65 11.12 -56.54
CA LEU A 293 55.17 12.13 -57.49
C LEU A 293 56.10 13.34 -57.55
N ASN A 294 56.60 13.81 -56.40
CA ASN A 294 57.56 14.92 -56.35
C ASN A 294 58.92 14.56 -56.97
N GLN A 295 59.38 13.32 -56.82
CA GLN A 295 60.59 12.81 -57.49
C GLN A 295 60.39 12.72 -59.02
N ALA A 296 59.23 12.26 -59.47
CA ALA A 296 58.87 12.22 -60.89
C ALA A 296 58.79 13.63 -61.51
N ASN A 297 58.13 14.58 -60.84
CA ASN A 297 58.05 15.98 -61.29
C ASN A 297 59.43 16.65 -61.35
N SER A 298 60.31 16.35 -60.38
CA SER A 298 61.70 16.85 -60.39
C SER A 298 62.46 16.31 -61.60
N SER A 299 62.34 15.01 -61.86
CA SER A 299 62.97 14.33 -63.00
C SER A 299 62.45 14.85 -64.34
N LEU A 300 61.14 15.06 -64.47
CA LEU A 300 60.50 15.67 -65.64
C LEU A 300 60.98 17.10 -65.87
N THR A 301 61.16 17.89 -64.81
CA THR A 301 61.71 19.25 -64.89
C THR A 301 63.14 19.23 -65.43
N THR A 302 64.00 18.33 -64.93
CA THR A 302 65.37 18.15 -65.45
C THR A 302 65.38 17.66 -66.90
N ALA A 303 64.47 16.75 -67.28
CA ALA A 303 64.32 16.29 -68.66
C ALA A 303 63.91 17.44 -69.60
N ASN A 304 62.93 18.26 -69.21
CA ASN A 304 62.50 19.43 -69.98
C ASN A 304 63.60 20.49 -70.12
N GLN A 305 64.38 20.75 -69.06
CA GLN A 305 65.58 21.61 -69.14
C GLN A 305 66.63 21.04 -70.12
N THR A 306 66.83 19.72 -70.12
CA THR A 306 67.73 19.03 -71.06
C THR A 306 67.23 19.10 -72.50
N ILE A 307 65.92 19.05 -72.72
CA ILE A 307 65.29 19.23 -74.04
C ILE A 307 65.55 20.66 -74.53
N VAL A 308 65.23 21.69 -73.75
CA VAL A 308 65.47 23.11 -74.13
C VAL A 308 66.96 23.39 -74.42
N GLN A 309 67.89 22.77 -73.68
CA GLN A 309 69.32 22.83 -73.97
C GLN A 309 69.69 22.16 -75.30
N LYS A 310 69.06 21.02 -75.64
CA LYS A 310 69.24 20.38 -76.94
C LYS A 310 68.62 21.18 -78.07
N ASP A 311 67.43 21.74 -77.90
CA ASP A 311 66.74 22.54 -78.92
C ASP A 311 67.54 23.80 -79.27
N SER A 312 68.08 24.50 -78.26
CA SER A 312 68.99 25.64 -78.49
C SER A 312 70.33 25.23 -79.13
N THR A 313 70.82 24.01 -78.85
CA THR A 313 71.99 23.45 -79.56
C THR A 313 71.65 23.11 -81.02
N ILE A 314 70.47 22.54 -81.29
CA ILE A 314 69.97 22.22 -82.63
C ILE A 314 69.81 23.50 -83.44
N ALA A 315 69.11 24.52 -82.93
CA ALA A 315 68.98 25.81 -83.61
C ALA A 315 70.34 26.47 -83.91
N THR A 316 71.34 26.31 -83.05
CA THR A 316 72.72 26.80 -83.30
C THR A 316 73.40 26.02 -84.43
N LEU A 317 73.20 24.69 -84.49
CA LEU A 317 73.71 23.84 -85.56
C LEU A 317 72.98 24.08 -86.89
N GLU A 318 71.67 24.33 -86.88
CA GLU A 318 70.86 24.68 -88.04
C GLU A 318 71.28 26.03 -88.63
N ALA A 319 71.47 27.05 -87.79
CA ALA A 319 72.01 28.34 -88.22
C ALA A 319 73.44 28.21 -88.80
N SER A 320 74.28 27.38 -88.19
CA SER A 320 75.63 27.08 -88.70
C SER A 320 75.57 26.34 -90.05
N LEU A 321 74.65 25.38 -90.20
CA LEU A 321 74.44 24.64 -91.44
C LEU A 321 73.90 25.54 -92.55
N ALA A 322 72.98 26.45 -92.25
CA ALA A 322 72.49 27.45 -93.18
C ALA A 322 73.61 28.38 -93.66
N GLY A 323 74.48 28.86 -92.77
CA GLY A 323 75.66 29.65 -93.14
C GLY A 323 76.64 28.88 -94.04
N VAL A 324 76.87 27.59 -93.79
CA VAL A 324 77.69 26.72 -94.66
C VAL A 324 77.01 26.45 -96.01
N GLN A 325 75.67 26.37 -96.06
CA GLN A 325 74.92 26.28 -97.31
C GLN A 325 75.00 27.59 -98.12
N GLU A 326 74.92 28.75 -97.47
CA GLU A 326 75.11 30.04 -98.14
C GLU A 326 76.55 30.17 -98.67
N GLU A 327 77.57 29.81 -97.88
CA GLU A 327 78.97 29.82 -98.32
C GLU A 327 79.22 28.85 -99.49
N ARG A 328 78.56 27.68 -99.49
CA ARG A 328 78.54 26.74 -100.61
C ARG A 328 77.92 27.37 -101.86
N ASP A 329 76.78 28.04 -101.72
CA ASP A 329 76.03 28.58 -102.87
C ASP A 329 76.71 29.83 -103.45
N GLN A 330 77.34 30.65 -102.61
CA GLN A 330 78.26 31.70 -103.03
C GLN A 330 79.46 31.12 -103.80
N LYS A 331 80.05 30.00 -103.34
CA LYS A 331 81.15 29.31 -104.05
C LYS A 331 80.71 28.63 -105.36
N LEU A 332 79.51 28.06 -105.40
CA LEU A 332 78.92 27.49 -106.63
C LEU A 332 78.68 28.59 -107.66
N LYS A 333 78.12 29.74 -107.24
CA LYS A 333 77.95 30.89 -108.13
C LYS A 333 79.28 31.45 -108.61
N LEU A 334 80.28 31.58 -107.73
CA LEU A 334 81.63 31.99 -108.14
C LEU A 334 82.26 31.00 -109.15
N LEU A 335 82.03 29.70 -108.98
CA LEU A 335 82.45 28.68 -109.96
C LEU A 335 81.72 28.82 -111.29
N GLU A 336 80.42 29.14 -111.28
CA GLU A 336 79.62 29.37 -112.49
C GLU A 336 80.05 30.65 -113.22
N ASP A 337 80.23 31.77 -112.50
CA ASP A 337 80.78 33.02 -113.04
C ASP A 337 82.18 32.80 -113.65
N LEU A 338 83.03 31.99 -112.98
CA LEU A 338 84.37 31.66 -113.44
C LEU A 338 84.35 30.67 -114.64
N GLN A 339 83.38 29.76 -114.70
CA GLN A 339 83.15 28.88 -115.85
C GLN A 339 82.63 29.68 -117.06
N GLN A 340 81.71 30.62 -116.87
CA GLN A 340 81.25 31.53 -117.93
C GLN A 340 82.40 32.42 -118.43
N SER A 341 83.22 32.95 -117.53
CA SER A 341 84.45 33.70 -117.89
C SER A 341 85.46 32.83 -118.65
N THR A 342 85.62 31.57 -118.25
CA THR A 342 86.47 30.59 -118.96
C THR A 342 85.92 30.25 -120.35
N GLN A 343 84.60 30.08 -120.50
CA GLN A 343 83.96 29.89 -121.80
C GLN A 343 84.05 31.16 -122.68
N ALA A 344 83.90 32.34 -122.11
CA ALA A 344 84.03 33.61 -122.83
C ALA A 344 85.47 33.85 -123.31
N THR A 345 86.48 33.52 -122.50
CA THR A 345 87.89 33.59 -122.91
C THR A 345 88.27 32.48 -123.89
N GLN A 346 87.75 31.26 -123.72
CA GLN A 346 87.91 30.17 -124.70
C GLN A 346 87.25 30.52 -126.04
N LYS A 347 86.08 31.17 -126.03
CA LYS A 347 85.45 31.70 -127.24
C LYS A 347 86.28 32.82 -127.85
N ALA A 348 86.73 33.80 -127.07
CA ALA A 348 87.59 34.89 -127.58
C ALA A 348 88.93 34.37 -128.15
N LEU A 349 89.43 33.23 -127.67
CA LEU A 349 90.56 32.52 -128.27
C LEU A 349 90.16 31.81 -129.58
N GLN A 350 88.98 31.19 -129.66
CA GLN A 350 88.47 30.59 -130.90
C GLN A 350 88.19 31.64 -131.98
N ASP A 351 87.45 32.71 -131.65
CA ASP A 351 87.17 33.85 -132.53
C ASP A 351 88.50 34.41 -133.12
N LYS A 352 89.59 34.39 -132.32
CA LYS A 352 90.93 34.84 -132.72
C LYS A 352 91.76 33.79 -133.48
N ILE A 353 91.51 32.50 -133.29
CA ILE A 353 92.05 31.42 -134.13
C ILE A 353 91.40 31.48 -135.51
N ASP A 354 90.11 31.77 -135.58
CA ASP A 354 89.37 31.94 -136.83
C ASP A 354 89.84 33.20 -137.56
N GLU A 355 90.06 34.32 -136.85
CA GLU A 355 90.65 35.56 -137.36
C GLU A 355 92.07 35.35 -137.94
N LEU A 356 92.94 34.61 -137.22
CA LEU A 356 94.26 34.20 -137.73
C LEU A 356 94.14 33.28 -138.95
N SER A 357 93.18 32.35 -138.95
CA SER A 357 92.95 31.44 -140.10
C SER A 357 92.49 32.20 -141.35
N THR A 358 91.75 33.30 -141.20
CA THR A 358 91.47 34.21 -142.33
C THR A 358 92.69 35.01 -142.77
N HIS A 359 93.58 35.41 -141.86
CA HIS A 359 94.82 36.11 -142.21
C HIS A 359 95.78 35.22 -143.01
N ASP A 360 95.99 33.97 -142.58
CA ASP A 360 96.82 33.00 -143.29
C ASP A 360 96.24 32.68 -144.69
N LEU A 361 94.92 32.67 -144.83
CA LEU A 361 94.24 32.49 -146.12
C LEU A 361 94.42 33.70 -147.05
N GLU A 362 94.38 34.94 -146.53
CA GLU A 362 94.66 36.14 -147.33
C GLU A 362 96.12 36.23 -147.78
N ASP A 363 97.08 35.91 -146.90
CA ASP A 363 98.50 35.92 -147.28
C ASP A 363 98.86 34.78 -148.25
N HIS A 364 98.19 33.62 -148.18
CA HIS A 364 98.29 32.60 -149.24
C HIS A 364 97.79 33.12 -150.60
N GLN A 365 96.63 33.79 -150.62
CA GLN A 365 96.09 34.37 -151.86
C GLN A 365 96.99 35.48 -152.44
N ARG A 366 97.69 36.25 -151.59
CA ARG A 366 98.73 37.20 -152.02
C ARG A 366 99.95 36.49 -152.60
N MET A 367 100.37 35.36 -152.03
CA MET A 367 101.50 34.57 -152.52
C MET A 367 101.23 33.99 -153.92
N ASP A 368 100.04 33.43 -154.13
CA ASP A 368 99.66 32.86 -155.44
C ASP A 368 99.53 33.96 -156.52
N ALA A 369 98.97 35.11 -156.18
CA ALA A 369 98.91 36.27 -157.08
C ALA A 369 100.31 36.78 -157.49
N ALA A 370 101.28 36.75 -156.58
CA ALA A 370 102.66 37.14 -156.87
C ALA A 370 103.38 36.14 -157.79
N ASN A 371 103.09 34.83 -157.67
CA ASN A 371 103.70 33.80 -158.49
C ASN A 371 103.20 33.82 -159.94
N GLU A 372 101.90 34.02 -160.18
CA GLU A 372 101.35 34.07 -161.55
C GLU A 372 101.77 35.35 -162.30
N ALA A 373 101.90 36.48 -161.60
CA ALA A 373 102.45 37.71 -162.17
C ALA A 373 103.91 37.53 -162.67
N LYS A 374 104.71 36.72 -161.97
CA LYS A 374 106.08 36.38 -162.39
C LYS A 374 106.09 35.48 -163.64
N ARG A 375 105.21 34.46 -163.68
CA ARG A 375 105.10 33.51 -164.80
C ARG A 375 104.84 34.23 -166.13
N LEU A 376 103.93 35.21 -166.13
CA LEU A 376 103.59 36.03 -167.30
C LEU A 376 104.74 36.93 -167.79
N SER A 377 105.63 37.36 -166.90
CA SER A 377 106.80 38.20 -167.25
C SER A 377 107.92 37.39 -167.93
N ASP A 378 108.23 36.21 -167.38
CA ASP A 378 109.26 35.30 -167.93
C ASP A 378 108.87 34.68 -169.28
N GLU A 379 107.57 34.65 -169.58
CA GLU A 379 107.00 34.16 -170.85
C GLU A 379 107.07 35.25 -171.95
N SER A 380 106.79 36.51 -171.60
CA SER A 380 106.88 37.67 -172.53
C SER A 380 108.33 38.01 -172.94
N MET A 381 109.28 37.95 -172.01
CA MET A 381 110.71 38.14 -172.31
C MET A 381 111.25 37.15 -173.34
N ARG A 382 110.71 35.92 -173.37
CA ARG A 382 111.15 34.84 -174.26
C ARG A 382 110.68 35.04 -175.70
N ASP A 383 109.47 35.57 -175.88
CA ASP A 383 108.89 35.92 -177.18
C ASP A 383 109.54 37.19 -177.80
N LEU A 384 109.98 38.15 -176.96
CA LEU A 384 110.78 39.30 -177.41
C LEU A 384 112.16 38.90 -177.91
N GLN A 385 112.88 38.01 -177.20
CA GLN A 385 114.21 37.54 -177.64
C GLN A 385 114.13 36.83 -178.99
N ALA A 386 113.14 35.95 -179.18
CA ALA A 386 112.93 35.24 -180.46
C ALA A 386 112.70 36.20 -181.65
N LYS A 387 112.10 37.38 -181.41
CA LYS A 387 111.85 38.39 -182.45
C LYS A 387 113.08 39.23 -182.77
N VAL A 388 113.99 39.44 -181.81
CA VAL A 388 115.29 40.10 -182.06
C VAL A 388 116.20 39.22 -182.91
N ASP A 389 116.28 37.93 -182.60
CA ASP A 389 117.15 37.01 -183.35
C ASP A 389 116.61 36.73 -184.77
N ALA A 390 115.29 36.79 -184.97
CA ALA A 390 114.67 36.78 -186.29
C ALA A 390 114.99 38.05 -187.12
N ALA A 391 115.06 39.23 -186.50
CA ALA A 391 115.42 40.48 -187.17
C ALA A 391 116.89 40.49 -187.62
N ASN A 392 117.80 40.03 -186.77
CA ASN A 392 119.23 39.92 -187.11
C ASN A 392 119.51 38.92 -188.24
N ALA A 393 118.71 37.86 -188.35
CA ALA A 393 118.79 36.94 -189.49
C ALA A 393 118.27 37.57 -190.79
N HIS A 394 117.28 38.46 -190.72
CA HIS A 394 116.70 39.13 -191.87
C HIS A 394 117.66 40.16 -192.51
N ASP A 395 118.33 41.00 -191.73
CA ASP A 395 119.28 41.99 -192.29
C ASP A 395 120.52 41.32 -192.94
N ALA A 396 120.94 40.16 -192.45
CA ALA A 396 121.99 39.35 -193.06
C ALA A 396 121.56 38.71 -194.40
N ASP A 397 120.27 38.40 -194.57
CA ASP A 397 119.70 37.96 -195.85
C ASP A 397 119.53 39.12 -196.82
N VAL A 398 119.03 40.27 -196.35
CA VAL A 398 118.83 41.48 -197.17
C VAL A 398 120.13 41.98 -197.80
N GLN A 399 121.27 41.97 -197.08
CA GLN A 399 122.55 42.36 -197.70
C GLN A 399 123.03 41.40 -198.80
N LYS A 400 122.73 40.08 -198.70
CA LYS A 400 123.02 39.13 -199.78
C LYS A 400 122.04 39.30 -200.94
N ARG A 401 120.76 39.51 -200.64
CA ARG A 401 119.73 39.75 -201.65
C ARG A 401 119.99 41.02 -202.44
N LEU A 402 120.50 42.09 -201.83
CA LEU A 402 120.84 43.32 -202.57
C LEU A 402 121.90 43.06 -203.68
N GLN A 403 122.83 42.13 -203.48
CA GLN A 403 123.82 41.75 -204.50
C GLN A 403 123.28 40.75 -205.54
N VAL A 404 122.28 39.93 -205.20
CA VAL A 404 121.65 38.97 -206.12
C VAL A 404 120.49 39.61 -206.89
N GLU A 405 119.81 40.62 -206.35
CA GLU A 405 118.64 41.25 -206.95
C GLU A 405 119.00 42.22 -208.09
N GLU A 406 120.21 42.79 -208.08
CA GLU A 406 120.77 43.48 -209.26
C GLU A 406 121.05 42.52 -210.44
N GLU A 407 121.22 41.22 -210.19
CA GLU A 407 121.28 40.18 -211.23
C GLU A 407 119.89 39.59 -211.55
N ALA A 408 119.03 39.38 -210.54
CA ALA A 408 117.68 38.82 -210.71
C ALA A 408 116.69 39.78 -211.39
N LYS A 409 116.96 41.10 -211.37
CA LYS A 409 116.35 42.12 -212.25
C LYS A 409 116.50 41.82 -213.75
N ARG A 410 117.25 40.77 -214.12
CA ARG A 410 117.48 40.30 -215.49
C ARG A 410 116.90 38.89 -215.77
N ALA A 411 116.08 38.32 -214.88
CA ALA A 411 115.68 36.91 -214.94
C ALA A 411 114.16 36.63 -214.96
N ALA A 412 113.34 37.30 -214.15
CA ALA A 412 111.88 37.10 -214.11
C ALA A 412 111.19 38.29 -213.42
N GLU A 413 110.16 38.96 -213.98
CA GLU A 413 109.51 38.83 -215.31
C GLU A 413 108.83 37.48 -215.60
N ALA A 414 108.43 36.73 -214.57
CA ALA A 414 107.49 35.61 -214.64
C ALA A 414 106.81 35.34 -213.29
N GLU A 415 105.46 35.42 -213.26
CA GLU A 415 104.45 34.91 -212.28
C GLU A 415 104.71 35.02 -210.74
N LEU A 416 103.88 35.58 -209.82
CA LEU A 416 102.43 35.85 -209.65
C LEU A 416 101.63 34.81 -208.79
N GLU A 417 100.91 35.32 -207.75
CA GLU A 417 99.70 34.77 -207.04
C GLU A 417 99.75 33.82 -205.76
N ARG A 418 98.92 34.12 -204.68
CA ARG A 418 97.82 33.26 -204.02
C ARG A 418 97.70 32.96 -202.44
N VAL A 419 96.59 33.38 -201.71
CA VAL A 419 95.86 32.84 -200.42
C VAL A 419 95.99 33.45 -198.93
N LYS A 420 95.09 33.13 -197.90
CA LYS A 420 94.75 33.87 -196.58
C LYS A 420 93.80 33.14 -195.48
N LEU A 421 93.59 33.61 -194.17
CA LEU A 421 92.32 33.62 -193.22
C LEU A 421 92.17 32.97 -191.71
N GLN A 422 91.32 33.53 -190.71
CA GLN A 422 90.40 33.11 -189.46
C GLN A 422 90.77 32.54 -187.95
N LEU A 423 90.02 32.40 -186.74
CA LEU A 423 88.80 32.91 -185.86
C LEU A 423 88.56 32.32 -184.30
N GLU A 424 87.62 32.78 -183.33
CA GLU A 424 87.51 32.52 -181.75
C GLU A 424 86.11 32.47 -180.84
N GLU A 425 85.96 32.10 -179.46
CA GLU A 425 84.74 32.18 -178.42
C GLU A 425 84.78 31.71 -176.81
N ALA A 426 83.83 31.98 -175.78
CA ALA A 426 83.69 31.48 -174.27
C ALA A 426 82.41 31.76 -173.23
N ASN A 427 82.17 31.14 -171.96
CA ASN A 427 80.99 31.39 -170.92
C ASN A 427 80.94 31.00 -169.30
N LYS A 428 79.81 31.11 -168.41
CA LYS A 428 79.72 31.21 -166.81
C LYS A 428 78.42 30.75 -165.84
N PRO A 429 78.35 30.72 -164.41
CA PRO A 429 77.33 30.04 -163.38
C PRO A 429 76.68 30.70 -161.98
N LYS A 430 75.85 30.03 -161.01
CA LYS A 430 75.05 30.45 -159.66
C LYS A 430 74.43 29.29 -158.65
N LEU A 431 73.63 29.24 -157.46
CA LEU A 431 73.05 29.87 -156.10
C LEU A 431 72.07 28.88 -155.19
N ALA A 432 71.31 28.92 -153.97
CA ALA A 432 70.97 29.62 -152.59
C ALA A 432 69.89 28.90 -151.51
N ASN A 433 69.41 29.44 -150.27
CA ASN A 433 68.18 29.18 -149.26
C ASN A 433 68.26 28.58 -147.72
N THR A 434 67.36 28.47 -146.59
CA THR A 434 66.06 28.99 -145.83
C THR A 434 65.64 28.36 -144.34
N VAL A 435 64.71 28.88 -143.37
CA VAL A 435 64.36 28.45 -141.86
C VAL A 435 62.88 28.72 -141.15
N VAL A 436 62.44 28.36 -139.84
CA VAL A 436 61.02 28.44 -139.09
C VAL A 436 60.78 28.46 -137.44
N ASN A 437 59.52 28.45 -136.77
CA ASN A 437 59.01 28.75 -135.28
C ASN A 437 57.94 27.74 -134.51
N SER A 438 57.09 27.78 -133.36
CA SER A 438 56.51 28.52 -132.07
C SER A 438 55.34 27.68 -131.23
N PHE A 439 54.50 27.81 -130.09
CA PHE A 439 54.02 28.53 -128.74
C PHE A 439 52.92 27.66 -127.86
N GLU A 440 52.06 27.78 -126.71
CA GLU A 440 51.44 28.58 -125.49
C GLU A 440 50.66 27.63 -124.35
N SER A 441 49.76 27.74 -123.25
CA SER A 441 48.81 28.55 -122.26
C SER A 441 48.42 27.84 -120.82
N ASP A 442 47.43 27.93 -119.78
CA ASP A 442 46.08 28.53 -119.21
C ASP A 442 45.62 28.24 -117.61
N SER A 443 44.43 28.63 -116.93
CA SER A 443 43.98 28.42 -115.40
C SER A 443 42.44 28.64 -114.76
N ASP A 444 42.01 28.38 -113.41
CA ASP A 444 40.57 28.47 -112.72
C ASP A 444 40.26 28.48 -111.06
N ASN A 445 39.00 28.57 -110.41
CA ASN A 445 38.54 28.64 -108.89
C ASN A 445 37.01 28.25 -108.38
N TYR A 446 36.71 28.03 -107.04
CA TYR A 446 35.41 28.03 -106.17
C TYR A 446 34.45 26.80 -105.75
N VAL A 447 33.94 26.81 -104.47
CA VAL A 447 32.69 26.24 -103.78
C VAL A 447 32.26 24.72 -103.78
N SER A 448 31.62 24.23 -102.68
CA SER A 448 30.86 22.95 -102.62
C SER A 448 29.51 22.98 -101.83
N ARG A 449 28.59 22.02 -102.11
CA ARG A 449 27.31 21.69 -101.43
C ARG A 449 27.21 20.16 -101.27
N TYR A 450 26.37 19.63 -100.36
CA TYR A 450 26.15 18.17 -100.22
C TYR A 450 24.73 17.81 -99.77
N GLY A 451 24.31 16.57 -100.06
CA GLY A 451 23.17 15.91 -99.41
C GLY A 451 21.85 15.98 -100.19
N ASP A 452 20.89 16.70 -99.63
CA ASP A 452 19.46 16.58 -99.93
C ASP A 452 18.88 17.93 -100.40
N LYS A 453 17.79 17.91 -101.18
CA LYS A 453 17.27 19.15 -101.83
C LYS A 453 16.29 19.97 -101.00
N ASP A 454 15.63 19.30 -100.05
CA ASP A 454 14.47 19.87 -99.34
C ASP A 454 14.80 20.23 -97.87
N GLN A 455 16.06 20.03 -97.43
CA GLN A 455 16.52 20.32 -96.07
C GLN A 455 17.36 21.60 -95.98
N TYR A 456 17.10 22.45 -94.99
CA TYR A 456 17.77 23.75 -94.81
C TYR A 456 18.08 24.03 -93.33
N TYR A 457 19.37 24.17 -93.00
CA TYR A 457 19.86 24.46 -91.65
C TYR A 457 20.44 25.88 -91.61
N HIS A 458 19.94 26.75 -90.73
CA HIS A 458 20.54 28.04 -90.44
C HIS A 458 21.51 27.92 -89.26
N PHE A 459 22.81 27.87 -89.57
CA PHE A 459 23.88 27.80 -88.59
C PHE A 459 25.02 28.79 -88.89
N LEU A 460 25.64 29.29 -87.83
CA LEU A 460 26.88 30.05 -87.90
C LEU A 460 28.06 29.10 -87.62
N VAL A 461 29.06 29.11 -88.48
CA VAL A 461 30.38 28.53 -88.20
C VAL A 461 31.31 29.66 -87.78
N ILE A 462 31.96 29.52 -86.62
CA ILE A 462 33.03 30.39 -86.17
C ILE A 462 34.33 29.59 -86.25
N LEU A 463 35.23 30.05 -87.11
CA LEU A 463 36.63 29.62 -87.20
C LEU A 463 37.48 30.73 -86.59
N GLU A 464 38.22 30.43 -85.52
CA GLU A 464 39.12 31.40 -84.90
C GLU A 464 40.52 31.21 -85.50
N GLU A 465 41.03 32.17 -86.27
CA GLU A 465 42.39 32.09 -86.86
C GLU A 465 43.49 31.93 -85.79
N ALA A 466 43.27 32.44 -84.58
CA ALA A 466 44.14 32.25 -83.43
C ALA A 466 44.11 30.82 -82.83
N ARG A 467 43.16 29.96 -83.25
CA ARG A 467 42.94 28.60 -82.74
C ARG A 467 42.51 27.65 -83.88
N PRO A 468 43.38 27.43 -84.91
CA PRO A 468 42.99 26.84 -86.19
C PRO A 468 42.46 25.38 -86.14
N ASN A 469 42.62 24.68 -85.02
CA ASN A 469 42.06 23.34 -84.82
C ASN A 469 40.60 23.34 -84.33
N ILE A 470 40.04 24.50 -83.97
CA ILE A 470 38.75 24.63 -83.29
C ILE A 470 37.69 25.23 -84.20
N VAL A 471 36.55 24.54 -84.29
CA VAL A 471 35.37 24.97 -85.04
C VAL A 471 34.17 25.04 -84.10
N THR A 472 33.51 26.19 -84.04
CA THR A 472 32.25 26.35 -83.28
C THR A 472 31.07 26.47 -84.22
N TYR A 473 30.12 25.54 -84.12
CA TYR A 473 28.84 25.57 -84.80
C TYR A 473 27.76 26.10 -83.86
N LYS A 474 26.91 27.02 -84.32
CA LYS A 474 25.73 27.51 -83.60
C LYS A 474 24.50 27.37 -84.47
N TYR A 475 23.54 26.54 -84.05
CA TYR A 475 22.29 26.30 -84.78
C TYR A 475 21.22 27.28 -84.30
N PHE A 476 20.75 28.16 -85.20
CA PHE A 476 19.74 29.17 -84.87
C PHE A 476 18.33 28.69 -85.27
N GLU A 477 18.19 28.07 -86.44
CA GLU A 477 16.91 27.58 -86.93
C GLU A 477 17.10 26.35 -87.83
N ALA A 478 16.21 25.37 -87.69
CA ALA A 478 16.12 24.17 -88.53
C ALA A 478 14.63 23.92 -88.82
N LEU A 479 14.19 24.33 -90.02
CA LEU A 479 12.77 24.55 -90.32
C LEU A 479 11.93 23.27 -90.45
N ASP A 480 12.60 22.14 -90.68
CA ASP A 480 12.06 20.84 -91.05
C ASP A 480 12.22 19.76 -89.95
N LYS A 481 12.90 20.11 -88.85
CA LYS A 481 13.38 19.17 -87.81
C LYS A 481 14.28 18.05 -88.35
N GLY A 482 15.10 18.36 -89.37
CA GLY A 482 16.23 17.58 -89.89
C GLY A 482 16.31 16.12 -89.44
N VAL A 483 15.67 15.22 -90.20
CA VAL A 483 15.41 13.81 -89.79
C VAL A 483 16.68 13.06 -89.37
N ALA A 484 17.81 13.39 -89.99
CA ALA A 484 19.13 12.85 -89.70
C ALA A 484 20.20 13.84 -90.21
N CYS A 485 21.17 14.22 -89.37
CA CYS A 485 22.30 15.07 -89.79
C CYS A 485 23.65 14.53 -89.29
N THR A 486 24.69 14.77 -90.09
CA THR A 486 26.08 14.39 -89.78
C THR A 486 26.91 15.67 -89.63
N ILE A 487 27.49 15.87 -88.45
CA ILE A 487 28.21 17.09 -88.07
C ILE A 487 29.56 16.70 -87.47
N GLY A 488 30.62 17.26 -88.03
CA GLY A 488 31.99 17.07 -87.60
C GLY A 488 32.92 18.09 -88.26
N ALA A 489 34.14 18.19 -87.73
CA ALA A 489 35.23 18.97 -88.29
C ALA A 489 36.44 18.08 -88.55
N GLN A 490 37.18 18.34 -89.62
CA GLN A 490 38.41 17.65 -89.96
C GLN A 490 39.57 18.65 -89.99
N GLY A 491 40.54 18.44 -89.10
CA GLY A 491 41.84 19.09 -89.11
C GLY A 491 42.86 18.28 -89.93
N PRO A 492 44.11 18.75 -90.05
CA PRO A 492 45.11 18.14 -90.93
C PRO A 492 45.42 16.67 -90.64
N ASN A 493 45.35 16.25 -89.38
CA ASN A 493 45.73 14.90 -88.91
C ASN A 493 44.59 14.16 -88.17
N SER A 494 43.37 14.70 -88.16
CA SER A 494 42.29 14.21 -87.30
C SER A 494 40.91 14.64 -87.81
N ALA A 495 39.91 13.77 -87.64
CA ALA A 495 38.51 14.13 -87.80
C ALA A 495 37.78 13.89 -86.47
N GLN A 496 36.89 14.81 -86.12
CA GLN A 496 36.05 14.71 -84.92
C GLN A 496 34.60 14.98 -85.26
N GLN A 497 33.71 14.17 -84.70
CA GLN A 497 32.32 14.06 -85.15
C GLN A 497 31.38 14.03 -83.95
N TRP A 498 30.37 14.89 -83.96
CA TRP A 498 29.37 15.03 -82.90
C TRP A 498 28.09 14.23 -83.18
N SER A 499 27.70 14.16 -84.45
CA SER A 499 26.53 13.37 -84.90
C SER A 499 26.84 12.57 -86.16
N TYR A 500 26.24 11.39 -86.27
CA TYR A 500 26.20 10.63 -87.52
C TYR A 500 24.77 10.23 -87.86
N ASN A 501 24.17 10.95 -88.81
CA ASN A 501 22.79 10.74 -89.27
C ASN A 501 21.77 10.71 -88.11
N GLU A 502 21.92 11.62 -87.15
CA GLU A 502 21.02 11.76 -85.98
C GLU A 502 20.35 13.14 -85.97
N PRO A 503 19.11 13.28 -85.47
CA PRO A 503 18.39 14.55 -85.40
C PRO A 503 18.83 15.41 -84.19
N LYS A 504 20.13 15.68 -84.07
CA LYS A 504 20.72 16.41 -82.92
C LYS A 504 20.79 17.93 -83.12
N ALA A 505 20.82 18.44 -84.35
CA ALA A 505 20.98 19.86 -84.68
C ALA A 505 19.72 20.71 -84.41
N LEU A 506 19.38 20.89 -83.14
CA LEU A 506 18.22 21.67 -82.70
C LEU A 506 18.53 23.18 -82.58
N PRO A 507 17.54 24.07 -82.79
CA PRO A 507 17.66 25.49 -82.50
C PRO A 507 18.15 25.76 -81.07
N GLY A 508 19.21 26.56 -80.95
CA GLY A 508 19.83 26.91 -79.66
C GLY A 508 20.95 25.96 -79.22
N VAL A 509 21.34 24.97 -80.02
CA VAL A 509 22.51 24.12 -79.74
C VAL A 509 23.78 24.77 -80.29
N GLN A 510 24.81 24.87 -79.44
CA GLN A 510 26.18 25.21 -79.81
C GLN A 510 27.09 23.98 -79.62
N VAL A 511 27.81 23.62 -80.67
CA VAL A 511 28.81 22.54 -80.66
C VAL A 511 30.19 23.13 -80.91
N VAL A 512 31.14 22.86 -80.02
CA VAL A 512 32.55 23.23 -80.17
C VAL A 512 33.34 21.96 -80.43
N ILE A 513 34.01 21.88 -81.58
CA ILE A 513 34.85 20.74 -81.97
C ILE A 513 36.31 21.21 -81.99
N ASP A 514 37.15 20.62 -81.15
CA ASP A 514 38.60 20.80 -81.19
C ASP A 514 39.24 19.53 -81.79
N THR A 515 39.60 19.63 -83.06
CA THR A 515 40.26 18.54 -83.80
C THR A 515 41.67 18.25 -83.28
N GLY A 516 42.31 19.18 -82.57
CA GLY A 516 43.67 19.04 -82.05
C GLY A 516 43.73 18.24 -80.74
N SER A 517 42.80 18.51 -79.80
CA SER A 517 42.64 17.67 -78.60
C SER A 517 41.77 16.43 -78.82
N GLY A 518 41.07 16.36 -79.95
CA GLY A 518 40.13 15.28 -80.24
C GLY A 518 38.82 15.38 -79.47
N SER A 519 38.44 16.58 -79.00
CA SER A 519 37.30 16.80 -78.12
C SER A 519 36.11 17.47 -78.82
N VAL A 520 34.92 17.13 -78.35
CA VAL A 520 33.64 17.66 -78.81
C VAL A 520 32.84 18.08 -77.58
N THR A 521 32.44 19.35 -77.51
CA THR A 521 31.67 19.91 -76.39
C THR A 521 30.34 20.47 -76.89
N GLU A 522 29.25 20.00 -76.29
CA GLU A 522 27.89 20.47 -76.57
C GLU A 522 27.41 21.43 -75.47
N SER A 523 26.67 22.45 -75.86
CA SER A 523 26.12 23.48 -74.97
C SER A 523 24.87 24.11 -75.59
N THR A 524 24.07 24.84 -74.81
CA THR A 524 22.89 25.56 -75.32
C THR A 524 23.03 27.07 -75.14
N PHE A 525 22.43 27.82 -76.06
CA PHE A 525 22.40 29.29 -76.05
C PHE A 525 20.98 29.81 -76.35
N PRO A 526 20.59 30.98 -75.83
CA PRO A 526 19.27 31.55 -76.10
C PRO A 526 19.19 32.06 -77.55
N VAL A 527 18.28 31.48 -78.33
CA VAL A 527 17.89 32.01 -79.65
C VAL A 527 16.82 33.10 -79.45
N PRO A 528 16.98 34.31 -80.02
CA PRO A 528 15.91 35.29 -80.11
C PRO A 528 14.71 34.74 -80.90
N LYS A 529 13.49 35.11 -80.52
CA LYS A 529 12.27 34.87 -81.30
C LYS A 529 11.99 36.03 -82.25
#